data_AF-X8E5M7-F1
#
_entry.id   AF-X8E5M7-F1
#
_cell.length_a   1.000
_cell.length_b   1.000
_cell.length_c   1.000
_cell.angle_alpha   90.00
_cell.angle_beta   90.00
_cell.angle_gamma   90.00
#
_symmetry.space_group_name_H-M   'P 1'
#
loop_
_entity.id
_entity.type
_entity.pdbx_description
1 polymer ?
#
loop_
_entity_poly.entity_id
_entity_poly.type
_entity_poly.pdbx_seq_one_letter_code
_entity_poly.pdbx_strand_id
1 'polypeptide(L)'
;MRVDQPRRRRPALRDCLEPFASVYDAWKVESLRTEWWQSCLLPVNWKVATAAFMEGYHVPQTHPQLLPTSSNGSSSGRDLIQKSLYFMRTLGEGMGGMTHENDIRIAEGLQNIELPADPSAAMATWRSTLNEAVVAWHRARGCEMPDLNELDRRGITDAIGFCFPHYFLLPTYSSASSYRIRPLGPEQTLFEIWSLTRIPPDRVTGKPSPPQPMAPDDPRWPPIPAQDFSNLPRQQKGLHSRGFEYMRLSNQIEGLISNFERVIDGFLASLPYDTLVPAIQKTNTTIDVPIADLALR
;
A
#
# COMPACT_ATOMS: atom_id res chain seq x y z
N MET A 1 41.56 18.48 22.31
CA MET A 1 41.47 18.57 20.84
C MET A 1 40.36 17.62 20.40
N ARG A 2 39.14 18.11 20.11
CA ARG A 2 38.08 17.28 19.55
C ARG A 2 38.43 17.08 18.08
N VAL A 3 38.72 15.85 17.69
CA VAL A 3 38.81 15.48 16.29
C VAL A 3 37.41 15.70 15.72
N ASP A 4 37.28 16.69 14.83
CA ASP A 4 36.09 16.86 14.00
C ASP A 4 35.91 15.55 13.23
N GLN A 5 34.96 14.71 13.67
CA GLN A 5 34.46 13.65 12.81
C GLN A 5 33.87 14.35 11.59
N PRO A 6 34.28 14.00 10.36
CA PRO A 6 33.70 14.59 9.17
C PRO A 6 32.19 14.40 9.24
N ARG A 7 31.42 15.50 9.16
CA ARG A 7 29.96 15.46 9.13
C ARG A 7 29.56 14.43 8.08
N ARG A 8 29.00 13.29 8.51
CA ARG A 8 28.46 12.27 7.58
C ARG A 8 27.56 13.00 6.60
N ARG A 9 28.00 13.11 5.34
CA ARG A 9 27.23 13.76 4.27
C ARG A 9 25.98 12.90 4.10
N ARG A 10 24.85 13.41 4.59
CA ARG A 10 23.58 12.71 4.45
C ARG A 10 23.20 12.76 2.96
N PRO A 11 22.77 11.64 2.37
CA PRO A 11 22.28 11.62 0.99
C PRO A 11 21.08 12.55 0.84
N ALA A 12 20.80 12.98 -0.41
CA ALA A 12 19.59 13.74 -0.66
C ALA A 12 18.37 12.86 -0.38
N LEU A 13 17.31 13.44 0.20
CA LEU A 13 16.10 12.68 0.52
C LEU A 13 15.55 11.99 -0.73
N ARG A 14 15.55 12.68 -1.87
CA ARG A 14 15.07 12.12 -3.14
C ARG A 14 15.79 10.81 -3.49
N ASP A 15 17.12 10.78 -3.41
CA ASP A 15 17.91 9.59 -3.72
C ASP A 15 17.52 8.39 -2.85
N CYS A 16 17.20 8.63 -1.57
CA CYS A 16 16.75 7.59 -0.65
C CYS A 16 15.32 7.11 -0.90
N LEU A 17 14.52 7.86 -1.65
CA LEU A 17 13.12 7.54 -1.93
C LEU A 17 12.91 7.01 -3.35
N GLU A 18 13.92 7.00 -4.23
CA GLU A 18 13.76 6.38 -5.55
C GLU A 18 13.66 4.85 -5.44
N PRO A 19 12.99 4.16 -6.39
CA PRO A 19 12.16 4.71 -7.46
C PRO A 19 10.75 5.15 -7.00
N PHE A 20 10.38 4.88 -5.74
CA PHE A 20 9.08 5.24 -5.15
C PHE A 20 8.72 6.70 -5.46
N ALA A 21 9.61 7.66 -5.18
CA ALA A 21 9.34 9.07 -5.43
C ALA A 21 8.91 9.38 -6.88
N SER A 22 9.63 8.85 -7.89
CA SER A 22 9.27 9.03 -9.30
C SER A 22 7.93 8.38 -9.67
N VAL A 23 7.64 7.20 -9.12
CA VAL A 23 6.36 6.52 -9.32
C VAL A 23 5.21 7.36 -8.76
N TYR A 24 5.39 7.94 -7.58
CA TYR A 24 4.34 8.69 -6.91
C TYR A 24 4.20 10.14 -7.38
N ASP A 25 5.24 10.74 -7.98
CA ASP A 25 5.10 11.96 -8.78
C ASP A 25 4.15 11.71 -9.98
N ALA A 26 4.25 10.56 -10.65
CA ALA A 26 3.37 10.21 -11.75
C ALA A 26 1.91 10.05 -11.30
N TRP A 27 1.70 9.53 -10.09
CA TRP A 27 0.40 9.48 -9.43
C TRP A 27 -0.11 10.85 -8.95
N LYS A 28 0.71 11.91 -9.00
CA LYS A 28 0.38 13.25 -8.49
C LYS A 28 -0.09 13.21 -7.04
N VAL A 29 0.63 12.52 -6.17
CA VAL A 29 0.21 12.29 -4.77
C VAL A 29 0.10 13.58 -3.95
N GLU A 30 0.77 14.65 -4.36
CA GLU A 30 0.64 16.00 -3.78
C GLU A 30 -0.77 16.60 -3.94
N SER A 31 -1.55 16.09 -4.89
CA SER A 31 -2.97 16.48 -5.08
C SER A 31 -3.91 15.82 -4.07
N LEU A 32 -3.47 14.77 -3.37
CA LEU A 32 -4.27 14.06 -2.40
C LEU A 32 -4.44 14.87 -1.11
N ARG A 33 -5.58 14.70 -0.44
CA ARG A 33 -5.91 15.31 0.85
C ARG A 33 -6.43 14.25 1.80
N THR A 34 -6.12 14.43 3.09
CA THR A 34 -6.62 13.54 4.14
C THR A 34 -8.13 13.67 4.29
N GLU A 35 -8.83 12.56 4.09
CA GLU A 35 -10.26 12.44 4.37
C GLU A 35 -10.46 12.05 5.84
N TRP A 36 -9.75 11.02 6.29
CA TRP A 36 -9.68 10.63 7.68
C TRP A 36 -8.31 10.05 8.03
N TRP A 37 -7.99 10.06 9.33
CA TRP A 37 -6.75 9.54 9.88
C TRP A 37 -7.05 8.80 11.19
N GLN A 38 -6.63 7.55 11.28
CA GLN A 38 -6.74 6.71 12.47
C GLN A 38 -5.37 6.18 12.89
N SER A 39 -5.22 5.83 14.17
CA SER A 39 -4.00 5.19 14.68
C SER A 39 -4.31 4.05 15.64
N CYS A 40 -3.45 3.04 15.65
CA CYS A 40 -3.51 1.86 16.50
C CYS A 40 -2.24 1.77 17.34
N LEU A 41 -2.39 1.44 18.62
CA LEU A 41 -1.26 1.02 19.46
C LEU A 41 -1.14 -0.51 19.40
N LEU A 42 -0.23 -1.03 18.56
CA LEU A 42 -0.01 -2.46 18.39
C LEU A 42 1.05 -2.99 19.38
N PRO A 43 0.79 -4.09 20.11
CA PRO A 43 1.74 -4.71 21.03
C PRO A 43 2.72 -5.65 20.30
N VAL A 44 3.37 -5.14 19.25
CA VAL A 44 4.31 -5.90 18.40
C VAL A 44 5.52 -5.06 18.01
N ASN A 45 6.60 -5.71 17.61
CA ASN A 45 7.74 -5.04 16.98
C ASN A 45 7.30 -4.40 15.65
N TRP A 46 7.78 -3.19 15.37
CA TRP A 46 7.40 -2.46 14.16
C TRP A 46 7.78 -3.19 12.87
N LYS A 47 8.83 -4.03 12.88
CA LYS A 47 9.21 -4.85 11.72
C LYS A 47 8.19 -5.95 11.45
N VAL A 48 7.66 -6.59 12.49
CA VAL A 48 6.59 -7.60 12.36
C VAL A 48 5.34 -6.95 11.75
N ALA A 49 4.96 -5.77 12.26
CA ALA A 49 3.85 -5.01 11.69
C ALA A 49 4.11 -4.54 10.25
N THR A 50 5.35 -4.17 9.92
CA THR A 50 5.72 -3.71 8.56
C THR A 50 5.74 -4.86 7.55
N ALA A 51 6.29 -6.01 7.95
CA ALA A 51 6.43 -7.19 7.08
C ALA A 51 5.08 -7.73 6.59
N ALA A 52 4.02 -7.67 7.41
CA ALA A 52 2.67 -8.11 7.02
C ALA A 52 2.08 -7.33 5.83
N PHE A 53 2.62 -6.16 5.48
CA PHE A 53 2.18 -5.37 4.32
C PHE A 53 3.19 -5.42 3.17
N MET A 54 4.20 -6.28 3.25
CA MET A 54 5.25 -6.46 2.23
C MET A 54 5.05 -7.73 1.38
N GLU A 55 3.99 -8.49 1.62
CA GLU A 55 3.69 -9.76 0.96
C GLU A 55 2.18 -9.99 0.86
N GLY A 56 1.77 -10.79 -0.14
CA GLY A 56 0.40 -11.25 -0.37
C GLY A 56 0.15 -12.70 0.04
N TYR A 57 1.11 -13.36 0.70
CA TYR A 57 1.05 -14.78 1.08
C TYR A 57 -0.07 -15.08 2.09
N HIS A 58 -0.30 -14.18 3.04
CA HIS A 58 -1.37 -14.36 4.03
C HIS A 58 -2.77 -14.04 3.50
N VAL A 59 -2.87 -13.34 2.34
CA VAL A 59 -4.13 -12.80 1.81
C VAL A 59 -5.21 -13.87 1.64
N PRO A 60 -4.95 -15.06 1.04
CA PRO A 60 -6.00 -16.06 0.86
C PRO A 60 -6.60 -16.59 2.16
N GLN A 61 -5.83 -16.58 3.24
CA GLN A 61 -6.25 -17.08 4.55
C GLN A 61 -6.89 -16.00 5.43
N THR A 62 -6.36 -14.77 5.37
CA THR A 62 -6.77 -13.67 6.26
C THR A 62 -7.84 -12.78 5.65
N HIS A 63 -7.77 -12.57 4.33
CA HIS A 63 -8.69 -11.72 3.58
C HIS A 63 -9.36 -12.48 2.43
N PRO A 64 -10.02 -13.64 2.68
CA PRO A 64 -10.63 -14.44 1.63
C PRO A 64 -11.68 -13.65 0.80
N GLN A 65 -12.24 -12.58 1.36
CA GLN A 65 -13.15 -11.66 0.66
C GLN A 65 -12.48 -10.87 -0.49
N LEU A 66 -11.15 -10.75 -0.49
CA LEU A 66 -10.39 -10.10 -1.57
C LEU A 66 -10.09 -11.05 -2.72
N LEU A 67 -10.29 -12.36 -2.53
CA LEU A 67 -10.09 -13.32 -3.61
C LEU A 67 -11.22 -13.20 -4.63
N PRO A 68 -10.92 -13.33 -5.93
CA PRO A 68 -11.95 -13.45 -6.95
C PRO A 68 -12.85 -14.63 -6.58
N THR A 69 -14.14 -14.39 -6.38
CA THR A 69 -15.10 -15.49 -6.22
C THR A 69 -15.08 -16.30 -7.50
N SER A 70 -14.70 -17.57 -7.41
CA SER A 70 -14.77 -18.52 -8.52
C SER A 70 -16.24 -18.78 -8.82
N SER A 71 -16.85 -17.98 -9.71
CA SER A 71 -18.17 -18.30 -10.23
C SER A 71 -18.02 -19.45 -11.23
N ASN A 72 -18.57 -20.61 -10.86
CA ASN A 72 -18.87 -21.68 -11.79
C ASN A 72 -19.81 -21.15 -12.88
N GLY A 73 -19.29 -20.96 -14.09
CA GLY A 73 -20.08 -20.97 -15.33
C GLY A 73 -20.81 -19.68 -15.71
N SER A 74 -20.09 -18.60 -16.02
CA SER A 74 -20.27 -17.82 -17.27
C SER A 74 -19.30 -16.63 -17.28
N SER A 75 -18.36 -16.59 -18.23
CA SER A 75 -17.43 -15.48 -18.41
C SER A 75 -18.02 -14.39 -19.31
N SER A 76 -19.20 -13.86 -18.95
CA SER A 76 -19.81 -12.76 -19.70
C SER A 76 -19.22 -11.41 -19.29
N GLY A 77 -19.27 -10.40 -20.17
CA GLY A 77 -18.86 -9.03 -19.82
C GLY A 77 -19.60 -8.49 -18.58
N ARG A 78 -20.86 -8.88 -18.38
CA ARG A 78 -21.62 -8.51 -17.17
C ARG A 78 -21.04 -9.16 -15.91
N ASP A 79 -20.64 -10.44 -15.96
CA ASP A 79 -19.99 -11.11 -14.83
C ASP A 79 -18.66 -10.42 -14.45
N LEU A 80 -17.87 -10.02 -15.44
CA LEU A 80 -16.63 -9.24 -15.24
C LEU A 80 -16.91 -7.91 -14.50
N ILE A 81 -17.88 -7.12 -14.97
CA ILE A 81 -18.26 -5.84 -14.34
C ILE A 81 -18.73 -6.07 -12.90
N GLN A 82 -19.58 -7.07 -12.65
CA GLN A 82 -20.09 -7.34 -11.31
C GLN A 82 -18.98 -7.78 -10.34
N LYS A 83 -18.01 -8.59 -10.81
CA LYS A 83 -16.82 -8.93 -10.03
C LYS A 83 -15.95 -7.71 -9.73
N SER A 84 -15.77 -6.82 -10.71
CA SER A 84 -15.05 -5.56 -10.50
C SER A 84 -15.74 -4.68 -9.46
N LEU A 85 -17.07 -4.51 -9.55
CA LEU A 85 -17.84 -3.72 -8.59
C LEU A 85 -17.81 -4.32 -7.19
N TYR A 86 -17.92 -5.65 -7.07
CA TYR A 86 -17.75 -6.35 -5.81
C TYR A 86 -16.38 -6.04 -5.19
N PHE A 87 -15.30 -6.24 -5.95
CA PHE A 87 -13.95 -5.98 -5.48
C PHE A 87 -13.74 -4.51 -5.07
N MET A 88 -14.25 -3.56 -5.87
CA MET A 88 -14.20 -2.14 -5.56
C MET A 88 -14.91 -1.81 -4.24
N ARG A 89 -16.10 -2.36 -4.00
CA ARG A 89 -16.84 -2.18 -2.74
C ARG A 89 -16.13 -2.83 -1.56
N THR A 90 -15.61 -4.05 -1.72
CA THR A 90 -14.87 -4.74 -0.66
C THR A 90 -13.62 -3.96 -0.26
N LEU A 91 -12.90 -3.35 -1.22
CA LEU A 91 -11.77 -2.46 -0.90
C LEU A 91 -12.21 -1.13 -0.29
N GLY A 92 -13.31 -0.55 -0.75
CA GLY A 92 -13.86 0.68 -0.19
C GLY A 92 -14.24 0.51 1.29
N GLU A 93 -15.11 -0.45 1.59
CA GLU A 93 -15.57 -0.73 2.96
C GLU A 93 -14.47 -1.36 3.82
N GLY A 94 -13.75 -2.35 3.27
CA GLY A 94 -12.76 -3.15 3.98
C GLY A 94 -11.53 -2.38 4.42
N MET A 95 -11.07 -1.41 3.62
CA MET A 95 -9.89 -0.55 3.90
C MET A 95 -10.28 0.86 4.33
N GLY A 96 -11.58 1.13 4.49
CA GLY A 96 -12.11 2.44 4.86
C GLY A 96 -11.96 3.54 3.81
N GLY A 97 -11.78 3.22 2.52
CA GLY A 97 -11.72 4.25 1.47
C GLY A 97 -10.55 4.13 0.50
N MET A 98 -9.87 2.97 0.45
CA MET A 98 -8.83 2.75 -0.57
C MET A 98 -9.39 2.93 -1.98
N THR A 99 -10.55 2.32 -2.26
CA THR A 99 -11.42 2.70 -3.38
C THR A 99 -12.47 3.68 -2.87
N HIS A 100 -12.45 4.92 -3.36
CA HIS A 100 -13.37 5.96 -2.90
C HIS A 100 -14.83 5.72 -3.37
N GLU A 101 -15.81 6.13 -2.56
CA GLU A 101 -17.24 5.95 -2.87
C GLU A 101 -17.67 6.59 -4.21
N ASN A 102 -17.05 7.70 -4.59
CA ASN A 102 -17.30 8.34 -5.89
C ASN A 102 -16.86 7.45 -7.06
N ASP A 103 -15.73 6.75 -6.94
CA ASP A 103 -15.23 5.89 -8.01
C ASP A 103 -16.11 4.66 -8.17
N ILE A 104 -16.65 4.14 -7.05
CA ILE A 104 -17.67 3.08 -7.05
C ILE A 104 -18.95 3.56 -7.76
N ARG A 105 -19.48 4.74 -7.40
CA ARG A 105 -20.68 5.31 -8.05
C ARG A 105 -20.49 5.51 -9.56
N ILE A 106 -19.29 5.93 -9.98
CA ILE A 106 -18.94 6.08 -11.40
C ILE A 106 -18.94 4.70 -12.09
N ALA A 107 -18.31 3.69 -11.49
CA ALA A 107 -18.33 2.32 -12.00
C ALA A 107 -19.75 1.75 -12.10
N GLU A 108 -20.61 2.02 -11.12
CA GLU A 108 -22.02 1.62 -11.15
C GLU A 108 -22.78 2.27 -12.31
N GLY A 109 -22.46 3.51 -12.67
CA GLY A 109 -23.01 4.18 -13.86
C GLY A 109 -22.64 3.50 -15.18
N LEU A 110 -21.52 2.77 -15.20
CA LEU A 110 -21.01 2.04 -16.37
C LEU A 110 -21.42 0.56 -16.41
N GLN A 111 -22.21 0.08 -15.45
CA GLN A 111 -22.46 -1.37 -15.28
C GLN A 111 -23.17 -2.05 -16.46
N ASN A 112 -23.75 -1.27 -17.39
CA ASN A 112 -24.51 -1.74 -18.54
C ASN A 112 -23.81 -1.51 -19.88
N ILE A 113 -22.54 -1.10 -19.89
CA ILE A 113 -21.81 -0.95 -21.16
C ILE A 113 -21.66 -2.30 -21.86
N GLU A 114 -21.60 -2.26 -23.19
CA GLU A 114 -21.26 -3.43 -23.99
C GLU A 114 -19.76 -3.66 -23.95
N LEU A 115 -19.34 -4.89 -23.63
CA LEU A 115 -17.95 -5.30 -23.64
C LEU A 115 -17.70 -6.31 -24.77
N PRO A 116 -16.49 -6.35 -25.33
CA PRO A 116 -16.06 -7.40 -26.24
C PRO A 116 -16.34 -8.81 -25.70
N ALA A 117 -16.57 -9.77 -26.61
CA ALA A 117 -16.76 -11.17 -26.23
C ALA A 117 -15.47 -11.84 -25.74
N ASP A 118 -14.31 -11.40 -26.26
CA ASP A 118 -13.01 -11.87 -25.80
C ASP A 118 -12.74 -11.40 -24.35
N PRO A 119 -12.44 -12.29 -23.40
CA PRO A 119 -12.28 -11.91 -22.00
C PRO A 119 -11.14 -10.91 -21.73
N SER A 120 -10.03 -11.00 -22.46
CA SER A 120 -8.90 -10.10 -22.26
C SER A 120 -9.23 -8.70 -22.79
N ALA A 121 -9.84 -8.63 -23.97
CA ALA A 121 -10.35 -7.38 -24.53
C ALA A 121 -11.44 -6.78 -23.66
N ALA A 122 -12.37 -7.58 -23.11
CA ALA A 122 -13.41 -7.13 -22.19
C ALA A 122 -12.81 -6.47 -20.93
N MET A 123 -11.81 -7.11 -20.32
CA MET A 123 -11.12 -6.57 -19.15
C MET A 123 -10.38 -5.27 -19.48
N ALA A 124 -9.69 -5.21 -20.62
CA ALA A 124 -8.99 -4.01 -21.07
C ALA A 124 -9.96 -2.85 -21.37
N THR A 125 -11.06 -3.11 -22.07
CA THR A 125 -12.10 -2.12 -22.35
C THR A 125 -12.74 -1.62 -21.05
N TRP A 126 -13.16 -2.51 -20.16
CA TRP A 126 -13.73 -2.13 -18.87
C TRP A 126 -12.78 -1.23 -18.06
N ARG A 127 -11.52 -1.64 -17.91
CA ARG A 127 -10.51 -0.88 -17.17
C ARG A 127 -10.28 0.49 -17.79
N SER A 128 -10.09 0.56 -19.11
CA SER A 128 -9.84 1.82 -19.82
C SER A 128 -11.02 2.78 -19.70
N THR A 129 -12.24 2.29 -19.89
CA THR A 129 -13.46 3.11 -19.81
C THR A 129 -13.72 3.60 -18.38
N LEU A 130 -13.50 2.75 -17.37
CA LEU A 130 -13.65 3.16 -15.97
C LEU A 130 -12.62 4.22 -15.58
N ASN A 131 -11.35 4.01 -15.93
CA ASN A 131 -10.27 4.97 -15.71
C ASN A 131 -10.60 6.34 -16.34
N GLU A 132 -11.03 6.36 -17.60
CA GLU A 132 -11.46 7.58 -18.31
C GLU A 132 -12.61 8.28 -17.59
N ALA A 133 -13.65 7.54 -17.18
CA ALA A 133 -14.81 8.11 -16.51
C ALA A 133 -14.45 8.70 -15.14
N VAL A 134 -13.62 8.02 -14.35
CA VAL A 134 -13.11 8.52 -13.07
C VAL A 134 -12.32 9.82 -13.29
N VAL A 135 -11.36 9.79 -14.21
CA VAL A 135 -10.51 10.97 -14.50
C VAL A 135 -11.35 12.14 -14.98
N ALA A 136 -12.31 11.91 -15.89
CA ALA A 136 -13.19 12.95 -16.41
C ALA A 136 -14.05 13.56 -15.31
N TRP A 137 -14.65 12.73 -14.44
CA TRP A 137 -15.52 13.21 -13.36
C TRP A 137 -14.77 14.09 -12.35
N HIS A 138 -13.56 13.69 -11.94
CA HIS A 138 -12.74 14.48 -11.01
C HIS A 138 -12.22 15.77 -11.66
N ARG A 139 -11.74 15.72 -12.90
CA ARG A 139 -11.28 16.92 -13.62
C ARG A 139 -12.41 17.92 -13.88
N ALA A 140 -13.63 17.46 -14.17
CA ALA A 140 -14.80 18.33 -14.31
C ALA A 140 -15.15 19.10 -13.02
N ARG A 141 -14.66 18.64 -11.87
CA ARG A 141 -14.81 19.28 -10.55
C ARG A 141 -13.56 20.08 -10.13
N GLY A 142 -12.60 20.27 -11.03
CA GLY A 142 -11.37 21.02 -10.78
C GLY A 142 -10.31 20.27 -9.98
N CYS A 143 -10.46 18.96 -9.75
CA CYS A 143 -9.42 18.16 -9.10
C CYS A 143 -8.24 17.95 -10.06
N GLU A 144 -7.02 18.07 -9.54
CA GLU A 144 -5.84 17.63 -10.26
C GLU A 144 -5.74 16.09 -10.21
N MET A 145 -5.82 15.45 -11.38
CA MET A 145 -5.87 14.00 -11.49
C MET A 145 -4.86 13.50 -12.54
N PRO A 146 -4.04 12.46 -12.24
CA PRO A 146 -3.21 11.81 -13.24
C PRO A 146 -4.09 11.15 -14.31
N ASP A 147 -3.52 10.92 -15.50
CA ASP A 147 -4.18 10.09 -16.50
C ASP A 147 -3.92 8.61 -16.16
N LEU A 148 -4.96 7.92 -15.68
CA LEU A 148 -4.84 6.53 -15.24
C LEU A 148 -4.51 5.57 -16.39
N ASN A 149 -5.00 5.83 -17.60
CA ASN A 149 -4.69 4.99 -18.77
C ASN A 149 -3.26 5.23 -19.28
N GLU A 150 -2.73 6.45 -19.14
CA GLU A 150 -1.30 6.70 -19.36
C GLU A 150 -0.42 5.99 -18.33
N LEU A 151 -0.80 5.98 -17.05
CA LEU A 151 -0.08 5.21 -16.01
C LEU A 151 -0.04 3.71 -16.36
N ASP A 152 -1.17 3.15 -16.78
CA ASP A 152 -1.26 1.77 -17.25
C ASP A 152 -0.34 1.52 -18.46
N ARG A 153 -0.34 2.40 -19.47
CA ARG A 153 0.54 2.28 -20.63
C ARG A 153 2.03 2.38 -20.28
N ARG A 154 2.37 3.09 -19.20
CA ARG A 154 3.74 3.19 -18.67
C ARG A 154 4.12 2.04 -17.72
N GLY A 155 3.20 1.13 -17.42
CA GLY A 155 3.40 0.02 -16.48
C GLY A 155 3.42 0.44 -15.01
N ILE A 156 2.88 1.63 -14.68
CA ILE A 156 2.76 2.11 -13.30
C ILE A 156 1.42 1.65 -12.75
N THR A 157 1.33 0.36 -12.43
CA THR A 157 0.06 -0.31 -12.10
C THR A 157 0.02 -0.94 -10.71
N ASP A 158 1.13 -0.90 -9.97
CA ASP A 158 1.24 -1.53 -8.66
C ASP A 158 0.28 -0.88 -7.66
N ALA A 159 -0.53 -1.71 -7.00
CA ALA A 159 -1.54 -1.25 -6.05
C ALA A 159 -0.96 -0.95 -4.66
N ILE A 160 0.25 -1.44 -4.37
CA ILE A 160 0.93 -1.27 -3.08
C ILE A 160 2.36 -0.84 -3.36
N GLY A 161 2.77 0.32 -2.85
CA GLY A 161 4.19 0.69 -2.80
C GLY A 161 4.67 0.86 -1.38
N PHE A 162 5.81 0.24 -1.10
CA PHE A 162 6.56 0.45 0.12
C PHE A 162 7.66 1.49 -0.10
N CYS A 163 7.84 2.35 0.89
CA CYS A 163 8.96 3.26 1.00
C CYS A 163 9.65 3.02 2.34
N PHE A 164 10.92 2.62 2.26
CA PHE A 164 11.75 2.40 3.42
C PHE A 164 11.81 3.67 4.31
N PRO A 165 11.77 3.53 5.64
CA PRO A 165 11.76 2.27 6.40
C PRO A 165 10.38 1.71 6.73
N HIS A 166 9.31 2.50 6.72
CA HIS A 166 8.04 2.10 7.34
C HIS A 166 6.84 2.89 6.81
N TYR A 167 6.84 3.21 5.51
CA TYR A 167 5.78 3.97 4.88
C TYR A 167 5.21 3.22 3.69
N PHE A 168 3.89 3.20 3.56
CA PHE A 168 3.21 2.63 2.41
C PHE A 168 2.25 3.64 1.82
N LEU A 169 2.09 3.57 0.50
CA LEU A 169 1.06 4.29 -0.23
C LEU A 169 0.43 3.32 -1.22
N LEU A 170 -0.89 3.30 -1.26
CA LEU A 170 -1.70 2.35 -2.02
C LEU A 170 -2.70 3.13 -2.88
N PRO A 171 -2.29 3.73 -4.01
CA PRO A 171 -3.19 4.44 -4.89
C PRO A 171 -4.18 3.48 -5.54
N THR A 172 -5.43 3.92 -5.65
CA THR A 172 -6.47 3.17 -6.35
C THR A 172 -7.44 4.20 -6.93
N TYR A 173 -7.49 4.27 -8.26
CA TYR A 173 -8.27 5.27 -8.99
C TYR A 173 -8.00 6.71 -8.51
N SER A 174 -8.97 7.36 -7.86
CA SER A 174 -8.86 8.76 -7.40
C SER A 174 -8.35 8.94 -5.97
N SER A 175 -8.23 7.86 -5.21
CA SER A 175 -7.86 7.85 -3.80
C SER A 175 -6.58 7.05 -3.54
N ALA A 176 -6.14 7.06 -2.29
CA ALA A 176 -5.12 6.16 -1.80
C ALA A 176 -5.35 5.85 -0.32
N SER A 177 -4.99 4.64 0.10
CA SER A 177 -4.70 4.37 1.50
C SER A 177 -3.21 4.61 1.76
N SER A 178 -2.85 5.10 2.95
CA SER A 178 -1.46 5.25 3.36
C SER A 178 -1.23 4.70 4.75
N TYR A 179 -0.09 4.03 4.95
CA TYR A 179 0.32 3.49 6.23
C TYR A 179 1.63 4.08 6.71
N ARG A 180 1.73 4.32 8.01
CA ARG A 180 3.00 4.64 8.67
C ARG A 180 3.13 3.82 9.95
N ILE A 181 4.22 3.07 10.08
CA ILE A 181 4.37 2.02 11.10
C ILE A 181 5.59 2.33 11.98
N ARG A 182 5.38 3.09 13.06
CA ARG A 182 6.49 3.67 13.83
C ARG A 182 6.84 2.86 15.08
N PRO A 183 8.12 2.60 15.36
CA PRO A 183 8.53 2.01 16.63
C PRO A 183 8.27 2.99 17.79
N LEU A 184 7.64 2.51 18.85
CA LEU A 184 7.61 3.14 20.17
C LEU A 184 8.48 2.40 21.19
N GLY A 185 8.77 1.14 20.92
CA GLY A 185 9.68 0.29 21.68
C GLY A 185 9.93 -1.04 20.97
N PRO A 186 10.62 -1.99 21.60
CA PRO A 186 10.89 -3.31 21.02
C PRO A 186 9.62 -4.08 20.63
N GLU A 187 8.53 -3.93 21.38
CA GLU A 187 7.26 -4.62 21.16
C GLU A 187 6.06 -3.68 21.29
N GLN A 188 6.26 -2.43 20.87
CA GLN A 188 5.21 -1.44 20.80
C GLN A 188 5.37 -0.62 19.54
N THR A 189 4.28 -0.57 18.76
CA THR A 189 4.23 0.07 17.46
C THR A 189 3.04 1.02 17.39
N LEU A 190 3.26 2.21 16.87
CA LEU A 190 2.19 3.11 16.47
C LEU A 190 1.93 2.91 14.98
N PHE A 191 0.83 2.25 14.65
CA PHE A 191 0.37 2.05 13.29
C PHE A 191 -0.61 3.16 12.95
N GLU A 192 -0.39 3.88 11.85
CA GLU A 192 -1.25 4.96 11.41
C GLU A 192 -1.80 4.66 10.02
N ILE A 193 -3.09 4.90 9.82
CA ILE A 193 -3.80 4.73 8.55
C ILE A 193 -4.43 6.05 8.14
N TRP A 194 -4.22 6.45 6.89
CA TRP A 194 -4.93 7.55 6.25
C TRP A 194 -5.77 7.04 5.08
N SER A 195 -7.02 7.50 4.99
CA SER A 195 -7.70 7.62 3.69
C SER A 195 -7.34 8.97 3.08
N LEU A 196 -6.88 8.93 1.84
CA LEU A 196 -6.52 10.08 1.05
C LEU A 196 -7.39 10.15 -0.20
N THR A 197 -7.96 11.31 -0.49
CA THR A 197 -8.81 11.51 -1.67
C THR A 197 -8.50 12.85 -2.34
N ARG A 198 -8.98 13.04 -3.57
CA ARG A 198 -8.85 14.30 -4.29
C ARG A 198 -10.07 15.17 -4.03
N ILE A 199 -9.81 16.27 -3.34
CA ILE A 199 -10.84 17.22 -2.93
C ILE A 199 -10.77 18.44 -3.86
N PRO A 200 -11.91 18.89 -4.44
CA PRO A 200 -11.96 20.10 -5.25
C PRO A 200 -11.36 21.33 -4.54
N PRO A 201 -10.68 22.23 -5.26
CA PRO A 201 -9.93 23.34 -4.67
C PRO A 201 -10.83 24.38 -3.96
N ASP A 202 -12.11 24.45 -4.30
CA ASP A 202 -13.11 25.30 -3.65
C ASP A 202 -13.59 24.76 -2.30
N ARG A 203 -13.23 23.52 -1.95
CA ARG A 203 -13.56 22.90 -0.67
C ARG A 203 -12.43 23.15 0.33
N VAL A 204 -12.77 23.83 1.41
CA VAL A 204 -11.85 24.06 2.53
C VAL A 204 -11.57 22.73 3.22
N THR A 205 -10.30 22.34 3.27
CA THR A 205 -9.81 21.21 4.07
C THR A 205 -8.97 21.76 5.22
N GLY A 206 -9.32 21.38 6.45
CA GLY A 206 -8.50 21.71 7.62
C GLY A 206 -7.23 20.86 7.66
N LYS A 207 -6.24 21.30 8.44
CA LYS A 207 -5.12 20.41 8.80
C LYS A 207 -5.68 19.24 9.61
N PRO A 208 -5.40 17.98 9.25
CA PRO A 208 -5.88 16.85 10.02
C PRO A 208 -5.24 16.84 11.42
N SER A 209 -6.06 16.55 12.43
CA SER A 209 -5.61 16.42 13.81
C SER A 209 -5.09 15.01 14.08
N PRO A 210 -3.96 14.84 14.79
CA PRO A 210 -3.51 13.52 15.23
C PRO A 210 -4.59 12.78 16.02
N PRO A 211 -4.98 11.55 15.62
CA PRO A 211 -5.96 10.77 16.32
C PRO A 211 -5.39 10.19 17.61
N GLN A 212 -6.26 9.95 18.59
CA GLN A 212 -5.91 9.14 19.75
C GLN A 212 -5.78 7.68 19.32
N PRO A 213 -4.69 6.97 19.69
CA PRO A 213 -4.52 5.57 19.33
C PRO A 213 -5.65 4.70 19.89
N MET A 214 -6.22 3.87 19.02
CA MET A 214 -7.20 2.85 19.36
C MET A 214 -6.51 1.52 19.68
N ALA A 215 -7.21 0.62 20.38
CA ALA A 215 -6.73 -0.73 20.61
C ALA A 215 -6.83 -1.58 19.33
N PRO A 216 -6.03 -2.65 19.17
CA PRO A 216 -6.07 -3.52 17.97
C PRO A 216 -7.42 -4.19 17.73
N ASP A 217 -8.19 -4.45 18.80
CA ASP A 217 -9.50 -5.10 18.80
C ASP A 217 -10.68 -4.11 18.85
N ASP A 218 -10.41 -2.81 18.66
CA ASP A 218 -11.45 -1.79 18.64
C ASP A 218 -12.45 -2.04 17.48
N PRO A 219 -13.77 -2.11 17.75
CA PRO A 219 -14.77 -2.45 16.74
C PRO A 219 -14.94 -1.39 15.65
N ARG A 220 -14.31 -0.21 15.80
CA ARG A 220 -14.31 0.86 14.78
C ARG A 220 -13.34 0.61 13.64
N TRP A 221 -12.44 -0.37 13.75
CA TRP A 221 -11.54 -0.70 12.66
C TRP A 221 -12.30 -1.25 11.45
N PRO A 222 -11.94 -0.81 10.23
CA PRO A 222 -12.42 -1.47 9.02
C PRO A 222 -12.01 -2.96 9.01
N PRO A 223 -12.80 -3.83 8.35
CA PRO A 223 -12.59 -5.28 8.40
C PRO A 223 -11.18 -5.76 8.08
N ILE A 224 -10.51 -5.20 7.07
CA ILE A 224 -9.18 -5.68 6.63
C ILE A 224 -8.10 -5.35 7.68
N PRO A 225 -7.91 -4.08 8.10
CA PRO A 225 -7.03 -3.77 9.23
C PRO A 225 -7.34 -4.56 10.51
N ALA A 226 -8.62 -4.75 10.84
CA ALA A 226 -9.02 -5.51 12.01
C ALA A 226 -8.54 -6.98 11.95
N GLN A 227 -8.60 -7.60 10.77
CA GLN A 227 -8.10 -8.96 10.55
C GLN A 227 -6.58 -9.03 10.78
N ASP A 228 -5.80 -8.10 10.22
CA ASP A 228 -4.36 -8.03 10.44
C ASP A 228 -4.00 -7.78 11.89
N PHE A 229 -4.69 -6.84 12.53
CA PHE A 229 -4.49 -6.47 13.94
C PHE A 229 -4.83 -7.61 14.89
N SER A 230 -5.69 -8.56 14.48
CA SER A 230 -5.95 -9.79 15.24
C SER A 230 -4.83 -10.82 15.12
N ASN A 231 -4.08 -10.82 14.01
CA ASN A 231 -3.01 -11.78 13.72
C ASN A 231 -1.67 -11.33 14.28
N LEU A 232 -1.31 -10.06 14.11
CA LEU A 232 0.01 -9.53 14.47
C LEU A 232 0.41 -9.81 15.93
N PRO A 233 -0.43 -9.57 16.96
CA PRO A 233 -0.07 -9.88 18.35
C PRO A 233 0.19 -11.38 18.58
N ARG A 234 -0.50 -12.26 17.83
CA ARG A 234 -0.31 -13.71 17.93
C ARG A 234 1.02 -14.11 17.32
N GLN A 235 1.40 -13.50 16.20
CA GLN A 235 2.72 -13.71 15.59
C GLN A 235 3.84 -13.28 16.55
N GLN A 236 3.76 -12.07 17.14
CA GLN A 236 4.73 -11.60 18.13
C GLN A 236 4.87 -12.56 19.32
N LYS A 237 3.74 -13.06 19.85
CA LYS A 237 3.75 -14.05 20.94
C LYS A 237 4.42 -15.36 20.50
N GLY A 238 4.21 -15.80 19.27
CA GLY A 238 4.84 -17.00 18.70
C GLY A 238 6.36 -16.88 18.59
N LEU A 239 6.87 -15.70 18.23
CA LEU A 239 8.31 -15.42 18.14
C LEU A 239 9.05 -15.53 19.48
N HIS A 240 8.33 -15.46 20.61
CA HIS A 240 8.86 -15.67 21.96
C HIS A 240 8.84 -17.13 22.43
N SER A 241 8.34 -18.06 21.61
CA SER A 241 8.33 -19.47 21.96
C SER A 241 9.76 -19.97 22.19
N ARG A 242 10.00 -20.70 23.28
CA ARG A 242 11.34 -21.25 23.61
C ARG A 242 11.91 -22.15 22.52
N GLY A 243 11.06 -22.77 21.71
CA GLY A 243 11.46 -23.64 20.60
C GLY A 243 11.62 -22.91 19.27
N PHE A 244 11.40 -21.59 19.22
CA PHE A 244 11.59 -20.80 18.01
C PHE A 244 13.06 -20.37 17.89
N GLU A 245 13.74 -20.86 16.85
CA GLU A 245 15.15 -20.55 16.60
C GLU A 245 15.31 -19.54 15.45
N TYR A 246 14.60 -19.75 14.34
CA TYR A 246 14.59 -18.86 13.18
C TYR A 246 13.33 -19.08 12.32
N MET A 247 13.02 -18.08 11.49
CA MET A 247 11.99 -18.16 10.44
C MET A 247 12.66 -18.21 9.07
N ARG A 248 12.08 -18.98 8.14
CA ARG A 248 12.48 -18.98 6.73
C ARG A 248 11.41 -18.27 5.92
N LEU A 249 11.85 -17.29 5.13
CA LEU A 249 10.99 -16.59 4.17
C LEU A 249 10.86 -17.41 2.88
N SER A 250 9.70 -17.35 2.27
CA SER A 250 9.42 -17.86 0.93
C SER A 250 10.25 -17.11 -0.10
N ASN A 251 11.00 -17.85 -0.91
CA ASN A 251 11.78 -17.30 -2.01
C ASN A 251 10.92 -16.92 -3.24
N GLN A 252 9.61 -17.15 -3.20
CA GLN A 252 8.68 -16.85 -4.29
C GLN A 252 7.85 -15.58 -4.05
N ILE A 253 7.50 -15.27 -2.80
CA ILE A 253 6.54 -14.21 -2.47
C ILE A 253 7.00 -13.26 -1.36
N GLU A 254 7.97 -13.64 -0.51
CA GLU A 254 8.41 -12.82 0.64
C GLU A 254 9.76 -12.12 0.38
N GLY A 255 10.11 -11.89 -0.89
CA GLY A 255 11.41 -11.32 -1.25
C GLY A 255 11.59 -9.88 -0.78
N LEU A 256 10.53 -9.06 -0.74
CA LEU A 256 10.59 -7.71 -0.19
C LEU A 256 10.99 -7.71 1.29
N ILE A 257 10.42 -8.62 2.10
CA ILE A 257 10.76 -8.78 3.51
C ILE A 257 12.25 -9.11 3.66
N SER A 258 12.76 -10.05 2.85
CA SER A 258 14.18 -10.39 2.86
C SER A 258 15.07 -9.20 2.52
N ASN A 259 14.71 -8.43 1.49
CA ASN A 259 15.46 -7.26 1.08
C ASN A 259 15.43 -6.18 2.18
N PHE A 260 14.28 -5.95 2.79
CA PHE A 260 14.06 -5.00 3.88
C PHE A 260 14.92 -5.32 5.12
N GLU A 261 14.88 -6.56 5.62
CA GLU A 261 15.68 -6.96 6.80
C GLU A 261 17.18 -6.85 6.52
N ARG A 262 17.64 -7.22 5.31
CA ARG A 262 19.06 -7.07 4.91
C ARG A 262 19.50 -5.60 4.82
N VAL A 263 18.63 -4.68 4.41
CA VAL A 263 18.92 -3.24 4.48
C VAL A 263 19.04 -2.77 5.93
N ILE A 264 18.15 -3.24 6.81
CA ILE A 264 18.24 -2.94 8.26
C ILE A 264 19.54 -3.48 8.84
N ASP A 265 19.94 -4.70 8.52
CA ASP A 265 21.21 -5.30 8.94
C ASP A 265 22.39 -4.43 8.50
N GLY A 266 22.35 -3.88 7.28
CA GLY A 266 23.35 -2.93 6.80
C GLY A 266 23.43 -1.65 7.64
N PHE A 267 22.28 -1.10 8.06
CA PHE A 267 22.24 0.03 9.00
C PHE A 267 22.79 -0.34 10.38
N LEU A 268 22.45 -1.51 10.91
CA LEU A 268 22.95 -2.01 12.20
C LEU A 268 24.46 -2.25 12.17
N ALA A 269 24.99 -2.73 11.05
CA ALA A 269 26.41 -2.88 10.78
C ALA A 269 27.12 -1.54 10.49
N SER A 270 26.39 -0.40 10.52
CA SER A 270 26.93 0.94 10.27
C SER A 270 27.61 1.10 8.90
N LEU A 271 27.11 0.41 7.87
CA LEU A 271 27.59 0.56 6.49
C LEU A 271 27.43 2.01 6.00
N PRO A 272 28.29 2.48 5.07
CA PRO A 272 28.21 3.84 4.55
C PRO A 272 26.97 4.04 3.65
N TYR A 273 26.48 5.28 3.58
CA TYR A 273 25.30 5.62 2.76
C TYR A 273 25.48 5.32 1.27
N ASP A 274 26.71 5.44 0.74
CA ASP A 274 26.99 5.11 -0.66
C ASP A 274 26.73 3.62 -0.97
N THR A 275 26.77 2.75 0.04
CA THR A 275 26.39 1.34 -0.05
C THR A 275 24.91 1.13 0.27
N LEU A 276 24.37 1.84 1.26
CA LEU A 276 22.99 1.66 1.72
C LEU A 276 21.94 2.22 0.75
N VAL A 277 22.18 3.37 0.12
CA VAL A 277 21.19 4.02 -0.75
C VAL A 277 20.78 3.14 -1.92
N PRO A 278 21.71 2.53 -2.71
CA PRO A 278 21.32 1.60 -3.76
C PRO A 278 20.52 0.38 -3.25
N ALA A 279 20.77 -0.07 -2.02
CA ALA A 279 20.03 -1.17 -1.41
C ALA A 279 18.63 -0.74 -0.96
N ILE A 280 18.48 0.46 -0.39
CA ILE A 280 17.19 1.08 -0.06
C ILE A 280 16.33 1.25 -1.32
N GLN A 281 16.92 1.69 -2.43
CA GLN A 281 16.18 1.86 -3.67
C GLN A 281 15.58 0.54 -4.18
N LYS A 282 16.22 -0.60 -3.88
CA LYS A 282 15.70 -1.94 -4.21
C LYS A 282 14.57 -2.41 -3.29
N THR A 283 14.39 -1.76 -2.13
CA THR A 283 13.24 -2.03 -1.25
C THR A 283 12.09 -1.07 -1.50
N ASN A 284 12.33 0.12 -2.05
CA ASN A 284 11.30 1.12 -2.39
C ASN A 284 10.43 0.73 -3.61
N THR A 285 9.73 -0.40 -3.51
CA THR A 285 9.01 -1.07 -4.59
C THR A 285 7.70 -1.68 -4.09
N THR A 286 7.04 -2.49 -4.91
CA THR A 286 5.83 -3.25 -4.56
C THR A 286 6.13 -4.55 -3.82
N ILE A 287 5.06 -5.24 -3.39
CA ILE A 287 5.12 -6.53 -2.68
C ILE A 287 5.38 -7.69 -3.65
N ASP A 288 5.58 -8.90 -3.13
CA ASP A 288 5.70 -10.13 -3.93
C ASP A 288 6.85 -10.11 -4.97
N VAL A 289 7.84 -9.25 -4.73
CA VAL A 289 9.05 -9.14 -5.56
C VAL A 289 10.10 -10.17 -5.16
N PRO A 290 11.03 -10.54 -6.07
CA PRO A 290 12.11 -11.46 -5.76
C PRO A 290 13.11 -10.89 -4.75
N ILE A 291 13.90 -11.79 -4.14
CA ILE A 291 15.07 -11.41 -3.36
C ILE A 291 16.10 -10.77 -4.30
N ALA A 292 16.47 -9.53 -4.02
CA ALA A 292 17.41 -8.77 -4.82
C ALA A 292 18.85 -8.99 -4.32
N ASP A 293 19.81 -8.89 -5.24
CA ASP A 293 21.21 -8.72 -4.84
C ASP A 293 21.42 -7.27 -4.39
N LEU A 294 21.66 -7.05 -3.10
CA LEU A 294 21.82 -5.72 -2.52
C LEU A 294 23.28 -5.24 -2.48
N ALA A 295 24.26 -6.09 -2.84
CA ALA A 295 25.69 -5.79 -2.72
C ALA A 295 26.14 -5.30 -1.32
N LEU A 296 25.39 -5.68 -0.26
CA LEU A 296 25.75 -5.44 1.13
C LEU A 296 26.73 -6.55 1.54
N ARG A 297 28.03 -6.25 1.55
CA ARG A 297 29.10 -7.10 2.06
C ARG A 297 29.92 -6.33 3.07
#